data_AF-A0A4Q9PUQ1-F1
#
_entry.id   AF-A0A4Q9PUQ1-F1
#
_cell.length_a   1.000
_cell.length_b   1.000
_cell.length_c   1.000
_cell.angle_alpha   90.00
_cell.angle_beta   90.00
_cell.angle_gamma   90.00
#
_symmetry.space_group_name_H-M   'P 1'
#
loop_
_entity.id
_entity.type
_entity.pdbx_description
1 polymer ?
#
loop_
_entity_poly.entity_id
_entity_poly.type
_entity_poly.pdbx_seq_one_letter_code
_entity_poly.pdbx_strand_id
1 'polypeptide(L)'
;MTSHPVPQEGSYVEQSIRPLMKLRNLLSLTVHATNVPQVTEAELVSMADAWPLLTTLRILETPAVGPGDAEPGPAALVALASRCPNLEVLQLRSCYIPKSVFSRLTEYPVLDHPLKTVFFSTFRTDDYQYAALLFDRLFPHLDFEPQTPTDGPANTLPGYSPHPSWVQLCAGVRALQMARRYHENALASLRGSLTEMLPLDEVHLGPCLMTRRPRTRVRESVAIQIQKQWGFDRYSA
;
A
#
# COMPACT_ATOMS: atom_id res chain seq x y z
N MET A 1 39.01 -31.11 -3.02
CA MET A 1 37.60 -30.67 -2.95
C MET A 1 37.59 -29.16 -2.80
N THR A 2 37.66 -28.45 -3.92
CA THR A 2 37.64 -26.99 -3.97
C THR A 2 36.19 -26.54 -3.91
N SER A 3 35.79 -25.97 -2.78
CA SER A 3 34.51 -25.29 -2.61
C SER A 3 34.46 -24.09 -3.56
N HIS A 4 33.80 -24.26 -4.71
CA HIS A 4 33.42 -23.13 -5.54
C HIS A 4 32.42 -22.27 -4.76
N PRO A 5 32.67 -20.96 -4.59
CA PRO A 5 31.65 -20.07 -4.06
C PRO A 5 30.55 -20.00 -5.12
N VAL A 6 29.34 -20.42 -4.73
CA VAL A 6 28.12 -20.17 -5.53
C VAL A 6 28.06 -18.67 -5.77
N PRO A 7 27.94 -18.18 -7.02
CA PRO A 7 27.78 -16.77 -7.28
C PRO A 7 26.50 -16.33 -6.54
N GLN A 8 26.63 -15.37 -5.64
CA GLN A 8 25.47 -14.71 -5.05
C GLN A 8 24.79 -13.94 -6.20
N GLU A 9 23.83 -14.58 -6.87
CA GLU A 9 22.93 -13.90 -7.79
C GLU A 9 22.28 -12.76 -7.00
N GLY A 10 22.62 -11.51 -7.36
CA GLY A 10 22.01 -10.34 -6.74
C GLY A 10 20.49 -10.46 -6.78
N SER A 11 19.81 -10.02 -5.73
CA SER A 11 18.36 -10.14 -5.63
C SER A 11 17.65 -9.62 -6.89
N TYR A 12 16.44 -10.10 -7.16
CA TYR A 12 15.63 -9.62 -8.29
C TYR A 12 15.53 -8.09 -8.31
N VAL A 13 15.43 -7.48 -7.12
CA VAL A 13 15.42 -6.04 -6.94
C VAL A 13 16.74 -5.41 -7.38
N GLU A 14 17.88 -5.98 -6.98
CA GLU A 14 19.21 -5.51 -7.40
C GLU A 14 19.39 -5.50 -8.92
N GLN A 15 18.91 -6.55 -9.61
CA GLN A 15 19.12 -6.67 -11.05
C GLN A 15 18.11 -5.88 -11.90
N SER A 16 16.85 -5.83 -11.47
CA SER A 16 15.74 -5.31 -12.29
C SER A 16 15.22 -3.96 -11.80
N ILE A 17 15.19 -3.75 -10.48
CA ILE A 17 14.58 -2.57 -9.86
C ILE A 17 15.61 -1.48 -9.59
N ARG A 18 16.82 -1.84 -9.15
CA ARG A 18 17.89 -0.87 -8.82
C ARG A 18 18.23 0.09 -9.96
N PRO A 19 18.27 -0.32 -11.24
CA PRO A 19 18.45 0.63 -12.33
C PRO A 19 17.33 1.68 -12.40
N LEU A 20 16.09 1.29 -12.10
CA LEU A 20 14.90 2.15 -12.11
C LEU A 20 14.88 3.11 -10.92
N MET A 21 15.57 2.78 -9.82
CA MET A 21 15.69 3.68 -8.66
C MET A 21 16.36 5.02 -9.02
N LYS A 22 17.09 5.10 -10.15
CA LYS A 22 17.66 6.36 -10.67
C LYS A 22 16.58 7.33 -11.18
N LEU A 23 15.38 6.84 -11.52
CA LEU A 23 14.27 7.62 -12.02
C LEU A 23 13.51 8.28 -10.86
N ARG A 24 14.05 9.38 -10.30
CA ARG A 24 13.48 10.04 -9.11
C ARG A 24 12.07 10.63 -9.29
N ASN A 25 11.66 10.86 -10.54
CA ASN A 25 10.34 11.41 -10.87
C ASN A 25 9.31 10.33 -11.23
N LEU A 26 9.56 9.07 -10.88
CA LEU A 26 8.66 7.96 -11.19
C LEU A 26 7.32 8.13 -10.45
N LEU A 27 6.23 8.24 -11.21
CA LEU A 27 4.88 8.38 -10.67
C LEU A 27 4.15 7.05 -10.51
N SER A 28 4.45 6.07 -11.35
CA SER A 28 3.78 4.78 -11.33
C SER A 28 4.75 3.68 -11.73
N LEU A 29 4.77 2.61 -10.94
CA LEU A 29 5.49 1.40 -11.25
C LEU A 29 4.55 0.20 -11.18
N THR A 30 4.54 -0.59 -12.24
CA THR A 30 3.91 -1.90 -12.24
C THR A 30 4.91 -2.91 -12.77
N VAL A 31 5.17 -3.94 -11.98
CA VAL A 31 6.12 -5.01 -12.25
C VAL A 31 5.36 -6.32 -12.21
N HIS A 32 5.42 -7.05 -13.30
CA HIS A 32 4.94 -8.44 -13.38
C HIS A 32 6.17 -9.33 -13.48
N ALA A 33 6.38 -10.17 -12.48
CA ALA A 33 7.54 -11.03 -12.41
C ALA A 33 7.12 -12.46 -12.08
N THR A 34 7.67 -13.42 -12.82
CA THR A 34 7.41 -14.83 -12.59
C THR A 34 8.63 -15.52 -12.00
N ASN A 35 8.41 -16.39 -11.01
CA ASN A 35 9.45 -17.17 -10.33
C ASN A 35 10.57 -16.32 -9.71
N VAL A 36 10.23 -15.14 -9.19
CA VAL A 36 11.20 -14.28 -8.49
C VAL A 36 11.09 -14.43 -6.97
N PRO A 37 12.21 -14.28 -6.25
CA PRO A 37 12.17 -14.11 -4.81
C PRO A 37 11.34 -12.88 -4.47
N GLN A 38 10.66 -12.98 -3.33
CA GLN A 38 9.76 -11.95 -2.86
C GLN A 38 10.51 -10.66 -2.51
N VAL A 39 9.92 -9.49 -2.79
CA VAL A 39 10.40 -8.21 -2.24
C VAL A 39 10.50 -8.29 -0.72
N THR A 40 11.65 -7.91 -0.19
CA THR A 40 11.93 -7.84 1.23
C THR A 40 11.55 -6.48 1.82
N GLU A 41 11.42 -6.39 3.15
CA GLU A 41 11.22 -5.12 3.86
C GLU A 41 12.30 -4.08 3.49
N ALA A 42 13.58 -4.45 3.51
CA ALA A 42 14.68 -3.53 3.20
C ALA A 42 14.64 -3.01 1.74
N GLU A 43 14.24 -3.87 0.81
CA GLU A 43 14.08 -3.50 -0.59
C GLU A 43 12.90 -2.54 -0.78
N LEU A 44 11.76 -2.79 -0.12
CA LEU A 44 10.61 -1.89 -0.18
C LEU A 44 10.92 -0.51 0.41
N VAL A 45 11.67 -0.47 1.52
CA VAL A 45 12.17 0.78 2.14
C VAL A 45 13.07 1.55 1.17
N SER A 46 13.97 0.85 0.47
CA SER A 46 14.86 1.44 -0.54
C SER A 46 14.10 1.96 -1.76
N MET A 47 13.02 1.28 -2.17
CA MET A 47 12.13 1.75 -3.25
C MET A 47 11.39 3.03 -2.84
N ALA A 48 10.93 3.11 -1.59
CA ALA A 48 10.28 4.31 -1.06
C ALA A 48 11.24 5.53 -1.02
N ASP A 49 12.53 5.31 -0.69
CA ASP A 49 13.55 6.36 -0.76
C ASP A 49 13.82 6.84 -2.19
N ALA A 50 13.72 5.94 -3.17
CA ALA A 50 14.04 6.24 -4.55
C ALA A 50 12.96 7.06 -5.26
N TRP A 51 11.69 6.88 -4.89
CA TRP A 51 10.54 7.40 -5.64
C TRP A 51 9.54 8.17 -4.74
N PRO A 52 9.90 9.38 -4.30
CA PRO A 52 9.03 10.17 -3.42
C PRO A 52 7.74 10.68 -4.08
N LEU A 53 7.69 10.70 -5.43
CA LEU A 53 6.52 11.14 -6.20
C LEU A 53 5.58 10.00 -6.60
N LEU A 54 5.81 8.79 -6.08
CA LEU A 54 5.07 7.61 -6.47
C LEU A 54 3.59 7.71 -6.07
N THR A 55 2.71 7.46 -7.04
CA THR A 55 1.25 7.42 -6.91
C THR A 55 0.71 6.01 -7.01
N THR A 56 1.42 5.10 -7.68
CA THR A 56 1.03 3.70 -7.83
C THR A 56 2.26 2.80 -7.76
N LEU A 57 2.20 1.79 -6.90
CA LEU A 57 3.17 0.71 -6.80
C LEU A 57 2.46 -0.63 -6.91
N ARG A 58 2.78 -1.42 -7.94
CA ARG A 58 2.28 -2.78 -8.10
C ARG A 58 3.45 -3.73 -8.37
N ILE A 59 3.67 -4.68 -7.48
CA ILE A 59 4.68 -5.73 -7.65
C ILE A 59 3.95 -7.06 -7.58
N LEU A 60 3.70 -7.62 -8.77
CA LEU A 60 2.91 -8.82 -9.01
C LEU A 60 3.86 -9.98 -9.28
N GLU A 61 4.27 -10.64 -8.20
CA GLU A 61 5.18 -11.77 -8.24
C GLU A 61 4.38 -13.07 -8.18
N THR A 62 4.70 -14.02 -9.07
CA THR A 62 4.17 -15.39 -8.96
C THR A 62 5.07 -16.25 -8.09
N PRO A 63 4.55 -17.32 -7.45
CA PRO A 63 5.24 -17.93 -6.33
C PRO A 63 6.58 -18.60 -6.66
N ALA A 64 7.66 -18.11 -6.03
CA ALA A 64 8.75 -18.95 -5.56
C ALA A 64 8.37 -19.54 -4.18
N VAL A 65 8.78 -20.79 -3.94
CA VAL A 65 8.37 -21.65 -2.82
C VAL A 65 8.82 -21.08 -1.46
N GLY A 66 7.88 -20.98 -0.51
CA GLY A 66 8.13 -20.78 0.92
C GLY A 66 7.90 -19.35 1.45
N PRO A 67 7.45 -19.19 2.72
CA PRO A 67 7.49 -17.90 3.40
C PRO A 67 8.96 -17.49 3.58
N GLY A 68 9.31 -16.28 3.15
CA GLY A 68 10.63 -15.71 3.38
C GLY A 68 10.67 -14.99 4.73
N ASP A 69 11.77 -15.08 5.47
CA ASP A 69 11.93 -14.43 6.78
C ASP A 69 11.96 -12.89 6.71
N ALA A 70 11.90 -12.30 5.51
CA ALA A 70 12.13 -10.87 5.27
C ALA A 70 10.92 -10.16 4.62
N GLU A 71 9.69 -10.64 4.81
CA GLU A 71 8.52 -10.02 4.19
C GLU A 71 8.30 -8.56 4.62
N PRO A 72 7.69 -7.73 3.76
CA PRO A 72 7.36 -6.35 4.13
C PRO A 72 6.44 -6.31 5.35
N GLY A 73 6.90 -5.63 6.39
CA GLY A 73 6.19 -5.47 7.64
C GLY A 73 5.80 -4.02 7.94
N PRO A 74 5.40 -3.75 9.18
CA PRO A 74 5.01 -2.43 9.64
C PRO A 74 6.05 -1.33 9.38
N ALA A 75 7.35 -1.62 9.52
CA ALA A 75 8.39 -0.63 9.28
C ALA A 75 8.46 -0.24 7.79
N ALA A 76 8.33 -1.23 6.89
CA ALA A 76 8.24 -0.98 5.46
C ALA A 76 7.04 -0.11 5.09
N LEU A 77 5.85 -0.40 5.66
CA LEU A 77 4.63 0.36 5.40
C LEU A 77 4.75 1.82 5.88
N VAL A 78 5.38 2.05 7.03
CA VAL A 78 5.62 3.40 7.58
C VAL A 78 6.61 4.17 6.72
N ALA A 79 7.71 3.53 6.30
CA ALA A 79 8.67 4.15 5.39
C ALA A 79 8.00 4.56 4.07
N LEU A 80 7.18 3.68 3.52
CA LEU A 80 6.46 3.90 2.27
C LEU A 80 5.43 5.03 2.41
N ALA A 81 4.65 5.05 3.49
CA ALA A 81 3.70 6.13 3.77
C ALA A 81 4.39 7.49 4.00
N SER A 82 5.51 7.51 4.73
CA SER A 82 6.21 8.76 5.05
C SER A 82 7.00 9.33 3.86
N ARG A 83 7.51 8.48 2.97
CA ARG A 83 8.39 8.90 1.86
C ARG A 83 7.66 9.06 0.53
N CYS A 84 6.52 8.39 0.35
CA CYS A 84 5.68 8.47 -0.86
C CYS A 84 4.30 9.08 -0.54
N PRO A 85 4.23 10.38 -0.17
CA PRO A 85 3.00 11.00 0.34
C PRO A 85 1.85 11.08 -0.66
N ASN A 86 2.10 10.82 -1.96
CA ASN A 86 1.08 10.84 -3.02
C ASN A 86 0.61 9.42 -3.41
N LEU A 87 1.03 8.38 -2.68
CA LEU A 87 0.73 7.01 -3.07
C LEU A 87 -0.76 6.69 -2.82
N GLU A 88 -1.47 6.35 -3.90
CA GLU A 88 -2.90 6.03 -3.86
C GLU A 88 -3.16 4.52 -3.97
N VAL A 89 -2.24 3.79 -4.62
CA VAL A 89 -2.38 2.36 -4.89
C VAL A 89 -1.10 1.61 -4.52
N LEU A 90 -1.25 0.61 -3.64
CA LEU A 90 -0.20 -0.33 -3.25
C LEU A 90 -0.66 -1.77 -3.48
N GLN A 91 0.06 -2.52 -4.30
CA GLN A 91 -0.18 -3.93 -4.51
C GLN A 91 1.13 -4.69 -4.39
N LEU A 92 1.22 -5.58 -3.41
CA LEU A 92 2.39 -6.43 -3.18
C LEU A 92 1.95 -7.88 -3.11
N ARG A 93 2.90 -8.81 -3.28
CA ARG A 93 2.61 -10.22 -3.11
C ARG A 93 2.27 -10.56 -1.67
N SER A 94 3.03 -10.07 -0.71
CA SER A 94 2.82 -10.42 0.70
C SER A 94 3.08 -9.27 1.64
N CYS A 95 2.49 -9.39 2.83
CA CYS A 95 2.76 -8.55 3.97
C CYS A 95 2.56 -9.38 5.24
N TYR A 96 3.48 -9.21 6.19
CA TYR A 96 3.43 -9.90 7.47
C TYR A 96 3.49 -8.90 8.62
N ILE A 97 2.50 -8.97 9.51
CA ILE A 97 2.45 -8.17 10.74
C ILE A 97 2.58 -9.11 11.95
N PRO A 98 3.81 -9.27 12.51
CA PRO A 98 4.05 -10.16 13.63
C PRO A 98 3.60 -9.59 14.97
N LYS A 99 3.30 -10.48 15.92
CA LYS A 99 2.91 -10.15 17.30
C LYS A 99 3.93 -9.32 18.06
N SER A 100 5.21 -9.49 17.76
CA SER A 100 6.30 -8.75 18.42
C SER A 100 6.16 -7.24 18.30
N VAL A 101 5.46 -6.77 17.26
CA VAL A 101 5.25 -5.36 16.99
C VAL A 101 4.08 -4.78 17.80
N PHE A 102 3.22 -5.63 18.38
CA PHE A 102 1.97 -5.18 18.98
C PHE A 102 2.14 -4.31 20.22
N SER A 103 3.23 -4.51 20.96
CA SER A 103 3.55 -3.66 22.12
C SER A 103 3.95 -2.23 21.73
N ARG A 104 4.20 -1.95 20.44
CA ARG A 104 4.78 -0.70 19.93
C ARG A 104 3.83 0.10 19.06
N LEU A 105 2.52 -0.15 19.09
CA LEU A 105 1.55 0.57 18.23
C LEU A 105 1.65 2.09 18.36
N THR A 106 1.86 2.55 19.59
CA THR A 106 1.96 3.97 19.93
C THR A 106 3.22 4.62 19.36
N GLU A 107 4.26 3.84 19.04
CA GLU A 107 5.50 4.31 18.41
C GLU A 107 5.31 4.58 16.92
N TYR A 108 4.31 3.96 16.27
CA TYR A 108 4.00 4.24 14.88
C TYR A 108 3.31 5.60 14.73
N PRO A 109 3.63 6.41 13.71
CA PRO A 109 2.99 7.70 13.51
C PRO A 109 1.52 7.56 13.14
N VAL A 110 0.70 8.55 13.49
CA VAL A 110 -0.62 8.74 12.85
C VAL A 110 -0.36 9.50 11.56
N LEU A 111 -0.73 8.93 10.42
CA LEU A 111 -0.55 9.54 9.11
C LEU A 111 -1.92 9.73 8.45
N ASP A 112 -2.14 10.89 7.85
CA ASP A 112 -3.32 11.17 7.03
C ASP A 112 -3.03 10.84 5.57
N HIS A 113 -2.60 9.60 5.33
CA HIS A 113 -2.05 9.20 4.04
C HIS A 113 -3.17 8.96 3.01
N PRO A 114 -3.03 9.46 1.76
CA PRO A 114 -4.08 9.35 0.73
C PRO A 114 -4.18 7.94 0.09
N LEU A 115 -3.64 6.91 0.74
CA LEU A 115 -3.67 5.56 0.19
C LEU A 115 -5.12 5.09 0.20
N LYS A 116 -5.65 4.73 -0.97
CA LYS A 116 -7.03 4.27 -1.14
C LYS A 116 -7.09 2.77 -1.36
N THR A 117 -6.17 2.24 -2.15
CA THR A 117 -6.19 0.83 -2.53
C THR A 117 -4.93 0.14 -2.03
N VAL A 118 -5.12 -0.87 -1.18
CA VAL A 118 -4.07 -1.81 -0.81
C VAL A 118 -4.50 -3.23 -1.15
N PHE A 119 -3.58 -4.05 -1.64
CA PHE A 119 -3.83 -5.48 -1.85
C PHE A 119 -2.57 -6.31 -1.61
N PHE A 120 -2.74 -7.42 -0.89
CA PHE A 120 -1.72 -8.44 -0.71
C PHE A 120 -2.26 -9.80 -1.14
N SER A 121 -1.55 -10.52 -2.00
CA SER A 121 -1.92 -11.90 -2.34
C SER A 121 -1.85 -12.80 -1.10
N THR A 122 -0.83 -12.60 -0.26
CA THR A 122 -0.61 -13.35 0.98
C THR A 122 -0.48 -12.37 2.13
N PHE A 123 -1.54 -12.21 2.90
CA PHE A 123 -1.52 -11.43 4.13
C PHE A 123 -1.45 -12.35 5.35
N ARG A 124 -0.45 -12.15 6.21
CA ARG A 124 -0.32 -12.88 7.48
C ARG A 124 -0.27 -11.91 8.65
N THR A 125 -0.95 -12.25 9.73
CA THR A 125 -0.85 -11.53 10.99
C THR A 125 -1.24 -12.46 12.14
N ASP A 126 -0.65 -12.20 13.30
CA ASP A 126 -1.00 -12.90 14.54
C ASP A 126 -2.22 -12.28 15.24
N ASP A 127 -2.59 -11.03 14.90
CA ASP A 127 -3.73 -10.32 15.47
C ASP A 127 -4.34 -9.35 14.44
N TYR A 128 -5.55 -9.69 13.99
CA TYR A 128 -6.29 -8.92 13.01
C TYR A 128 -6.77 -7.57 13.52
N GLN A 129 -7.10 -7.46 14.81
CA GLN A 129 -7.57 -6.21 15.40
C GLN A 129 -6.42 -5.21 15.44
N TYR A 130 -5.24 -5.69 15.84
CA TYR A 130 -4.04 -4.88 15.82
C TYR A 130 -3.68 -4.42 14.41
N ALA A 131 -3.64 -5.35 13.46
CA ALA A 131 -3.33 -5.02 12.08
C ALA A 131 -4.32 -3.97 11.57
N ALA A 132 -5.62 -4.12 11.85
CA ALA A 132 -6.62 -3.14 11.45
C ALA A 132 -6.37 -1.75 12.06
N LEU A 133 -5.99 -1.66 13.34
CA LEU A 133 -5.61 -0.39 13.98
C LEU A 133 -4.38 0.24 13.34
N LEU A 134 -3.36 -0.56 13.01
CA LEU A 134 -2.17 -0.08 12.32
C LEU A 134 -2.52 0.50 10.94
N PHE A 135 -3.33 -0.21 10.16
CA PHE A 135 -3.79 0.25 8.85
C PHE A 135 -4.65 1.51 8.95
N ASP A 136 -5.58 1.59 9.91
CA ASP A 136 -6.39 2.80 10.11
C ASP A 136 -5.53 4.01 10.54
N ARG A 137 -4.50 3.78 11.34
CA ARG A 137 -3.58 4.82 11.83
C ARG A 137 -2.65 5.36 10.75
N LEU A 138 -2.21 4.52 9.82
CA LEU A 138 -1.32 4.91 8.72
C LEU A 138 -2.07 5.36 7.46
N PHE A 139 -3.22 4.75 7.19
CA PHE A 139 -3.97 4.89 5.95
C PHE A 139 -5.49 5.04 6.25
N PRO A 140 -5.90 6.15 6.85
CA PRO A 140 -7.28 6.36 7.28
C PRO A 140 -8.30 6.40 6.14
N HIS A 141 -7.84 6.61 4.90
CA HIS A 141 -8.65 6.73 3.69
C HIS A 141 -8.71 5.45 2.83
N LEU A 142 -8.35 4.29 3.38
CA LEU A 142 -8.43 3.03 2.65
C LEU A 142 -9.88 2.68 2.27
N ASP A 143 -10.08 2.50 0.97
CA ASP A 143 -11.34 2.10 0.35
C ASP A 143 -11.35 0.58 0.16
N PHE A 144 -12.00 -0.11 1.08
CA PHE A 144 -12.29 -1.54 0.95
C PHE A 144 -13.68 -1.73 0.33
N GLU A 145 -13.89 -1.15 -0.86
CA GLU A 145 -15.13 -1.37 -1.61
C GLU A 145 -15.16 -2.83 -2.12
N PRO A 146 -16.29 -3.54 -1.98
CA PRO A 146 -16.44 -4.86 -2.58
C PRO A 146 -16.34 -4.70 -4.10
N GLN A 147 -15.21 -5.12 -4.66
CA GLN A 147 -14.99 -5.13 -6.11
C GLN A 147 -16.13 -5.91 -6.77
N THR A 148 -17.06 -5.21 -7.45
CA THR A 148 -18.05 -5.87 -8.29
C THR A 148 -17.34 -6.63 -9.41
N PRO A 149 -17.72 -7.87 -9.75
CA PRO A 149 -16.96 -8.70 -10.71
C PRO A 149 -16.99 -8.21 -12.17
N THR A 150 -17.62 -7.06 -12.46
CA THR A 150 -18.00 -6.66 -13.82
C THR A 150 -16.93 -5.84 -14.54
N ASP A 151 -16.03 -5.18 -13.81
CA ASP A 151 -14.79 -4.65 -14.37
C ASP A 151 -13.65 -5.50 -13.80
N GLY A 152 -13.37 -6.62 -14.46
CA GLY A 152 -12.21 -7.44 -14.14
C GLY A 152 -10.99 -6.51 -14.10
N PRO A 153 -10.37 -6.28 -12.93
CA PRO A 153 -9.15 -5.51 -12.94
C PRO A 153 -8.15 -6.37 -13.69
N ALA A 154 -7.28 -5.78 -14.50
CA ALA A 154 -6.03 -6.41 -14.91
C ALA A 154 -5.11 -6.75 -13.69
N ASN A 155 -5.67 -6.78 -12.47
CA ASN A 155 -5.04 -6.71 -11.16
C ASN A 155 -5.43 -7.92 -10.29
N THR A 156 -6.34 -8.79 -10.75
CA THR A 156 -6.59 -10.10 -10.15
C THR A 156 -6.16 -11.13 -11.18
N LEU A 157 -5.14 -11.94 -10.89
CA LEU A 157 -4.89 -13.13 -11.69
C LEU A 157 -6.22 -13.92 -11.73
N PRO A 158 -6.74 -14.29 -12.91
CA PRO A 158 -8.00 -14.99 -13.01
C PRO A 158 -7.96 -16.25 -12.13
N GLY A 159 -8.88 -16.34 -11.17
CA GLY A 159 -8.99 -17.47 -10.23
C GLY A 159 -8.48 -17.25 -8.80
N TYR A 160 -7.96 -16.06 -8.46
CA TYR A 160 -7.49 -15.81 -7.09
C TYR A 160 -8.63 -15.35 -6.15
N SER A 161 -9.06 -16.22 -5.24
CA SER A 161 -9.96 -15.85 -4.15
C SER A 161 -9.16 -15.13 -3.06
N PRO A 162 -9.62 -13.97 -2.54
CA PRO A 162 -8.93 -13.28 -1.47
C PRO A 162 -8.82 -14.22 -0.26
N HIS A 163 -7.60 -14.35 0.29
CA HIS A 163 -7.35 -15.22 1.43
C HIS A 163 -8.20 -14.77 2.64
N PRO A 164 -8.74 -15.69 3.47
CA PRO A 164 -9.62 -15.32 4.59
C PRO A 164 -9.03 -14.27 5.54
N SER A 165 -7.71 -14.33 5.75
CA SER A 165 -6.97 -13.35 6.56
C SER A 165 -7.10 -11.91 6.03
N TRP A 166 -7.08 -11.74 4.71
CA TRP A 166 -7.26 -10.45 4.06
C TRP A 166 -8.68 -9.92 4.26
N VAL A 167 -9.68 -10.77 4.07
CA VAL A 167 -11.10 -10.40 4.25
C VAL A 167 -11.35 -9.93 5.68
N GLN A 168 -10.76 -10.60 6.67
CA GLN A 168 -10.91 -10.26 8.08
C GLN A 168 -10.25 -8.92 8.43
N LEU A 169 -9.06 -8.64 7.88
CA LEU A 169 -8.43 -7.32 8.00
C LEU A 169 -9.31 -6.21 7.41
N CYS A 170 -9.78 -6.38 6.17
CA CYS A 170 -10.65 -5.42 5.49
C CYS A 170 -11.94 -5.15 6.29
N ALA A 171 -12.53 -6.18 6.91
CA ALA A 171 -13.67 -6.02 7.79
C ALA A 171 -13.31 -5.21 9.05
N GLY A 172 -12.16 -5.49 9.68
CA GLY A 172 -11.68 -4.76 10.85
C GLY A 172 -11.43 -3.27 10.58
N VAL A 173 -10.72 -2.94 9.50
CA VAL A 173 -10.44 -1.53 9.15
C VAL A 173 -11.74 -0.78 8.84
N ARG A 174 -12.68 -1.41 8.10
CA ARG A 174 -14.00 -0.81 7.83
C ARG A 174 -14.77 -0.50 9.11
N ALA A 175 -14.77 -1.42 10.07
CA ALA A 175 -15.45 -1.19 11.35
C ALA A 175 -14.85 0.00 12.11
N LEU A 176 -13.51 0.12 12.12
CA LEU A 176 -12.82 1.27 12.74
C LEU A 176 -13.15 2.59 12.05
N GLN A 177 -13.09 2.62 10.71
CA GLN A 177 -13.44 3.81 9.93
C GLN A 177 -14.91 4.22 10.11
N MET A 178 -15.84 3.25 10.19
CA MET A 178 -17.24 3.53 10.49
C MET A 178 -17.42 4.12 11.89
N ALA A 179 -16.75 3.56 12.90
CA ALA A 179 -16.80 4.07 14.26
C ALA A 179 -16.25 5.51 14.35
N ARG A 180 -15.14 5.81 13.66
CA ARG A 180 -14.56 7.16 13.58
C ARG A 180 -15.53 8.16 12.94
N ARG A 181 -16.09 7.81 11.77
CA ARG A 181 -17.09 8.66 11.09
C ARG A 181 -18.33 8.92 11.95
N TYR A 182 -18.82 7.89 12.66
CA TYR A 182 -19.94 8.05 13.58
C TYR A 182 -19.62 9.02 14.71
N HIS A 183 -18.43 8.89 15.32
CA HIS A 183 -17.98 9.78 16.38
C HIS A 183 -17.83 11.23 15.90
N GLU A 184 -17.22 11.45 14.74
CA GLU A 184 -17.08 12.77 14.12
C GLU A 184 -18.45 13.42 13.83
N ASN A 185 -19.40 12.65 13.29
CA ASN A 185 -20.75 13.12 13.02
C ASN A 185 -21.52 13.46 14.31
N ALA A 186 -21.37 12.66 15.36
CA ALA A 186 -21.98 12.93 16.66
C ALA A 186 -21.44 14.23 17.26
N LEU A 187 -20.13 14.46 17.19
CA LEU A 187 -19.50 15.72 17.63
C LEU A 187 -19.93 16.91 16.78
N ALA A 188 -20.04 16.75 15.45
CA ALA A 188 -20.52 17.80 14.55
C ALA A 188 -21.97 18.20 14.86
N SER A 189 -22.84 17.23 15.14
CA SER A 189 -24.24 17.46 15.53
C SER A 189 -24.34 18.24 16.86
N LEU A 190 -23.53 17.89 17.85
CA LEU A 190 -23.43 18.62 19.12
C LEU A 190 -22.94 20.07 18.93
N ARG A 191 -21.94 20.28 18.06
CA ARG A 191 -21.44 21.62 17.73
C ARG A 191 -22.49 22.47 17.00
N GLY A 192 -23.22 21.90 16.05
CA GLY A 192 -24.31 22.58 15.34
C GLY A 192 -25.41 23.02 16.30
N SER A 193 -25.82 22.13 17.21
CA SER A 193 -26.84 22.43 18.23
C SER A 193 -26.39 23.54 19.21
N LEU A 194 -25.10 23.57 19.57
CA LEU A 194 -24.55 24.66 20.40
C LEU A 194 -24.47 25.99 19.65
N THR A 195 -24.30 25.96 18.33
CA THR A 195 -24.23 27.16 17.48
C THR A 195 -25.62 27.78 17.26
N GLU A 196 -26.68 26.97 17.18
CA GLU A 196 -28.08 27.46 17.12
C GLU A 196 -28.57 28.10 18.43
N MET A 197 -27.88 27.88 19.56
CA MET A 197 -28.21 28.49 20.85
C MET A 197 -27.49 29.81 21.13
N LEU A 198 -26.59 30.27 20.24
CA LEU A 198 -25.93 31.57 20.34
C LEU A 198 -26.47 32.48 19.23
N PRO A 199 -27.13 33.62 19.55
CA PRO A 199 -27.56 34.55 18.53
C PRO A 199 -26.31 35.22 17.94
N LEU A 200 -25.96 34.85 16.72
CA LEU A 200 -25.03 35.59 15.89
C LEU A 200 -25.82 36.71 15.21
N ASP A 201 -25.60 37.94 15.66
CA ASP A 201 -25.99 39.14 14.90
C ASP A 201 -25.37 39.06 13.50
N GLU A 202 -26.25 39.04 12.50
CA GLU A 202 -25.91 39.02 11.09
C GLU A 202 -25.25 40.34 10.67
N VAL A 203 -24.06 40.26 10.07
CA VAL A 203 -23.61 41.27 9.11
C VAL A 203 -23.28 40.57 7.81
N HIS A 204 -24.23 40.68 6.88
CA HIS A 204 -24.12 40.37 5.46
C HIS A 204 -22.94 41.09 4.80
N LEU A 205 -22.22 40.39 3.91
CA LEU A 205 -21.57 40.98 2.72
C LEU A 205 -21.29 39.91 1.64
N GLY A 206 -22.19 39.85 0.65
CA GLY A 206 -21.96 39.73 -0.81
C GLY A 206 -21.11 38.60 -1.44
N PRO A 207 -21.54 38.01 -2.58
CA PRO A 207 -20.85 36.90 -3.24
C PRO A 207 -19.81 37.35 -4.29
N CYS A 208 -18.73 36.59 -4.46
CA CYS A 208 -17.83 36.73 -5.61
C CYS A 208 -17.57 35.38 -6.32
N LEU A 209 -18.05 35.30 -7.56
CA LEU A 209 -17.66 34.32 -8.57
C LEU A 209 -16.19 34.49 -8.97
N MET A 210 -15.43 33.40 -9.13
CA MET A 210 -14.53 33.24 -10.28
C MET A 210 -14.08 31.78 -10.47
N THR A 211 -14.32 31.31 -11.68
CA THR A 211 -13.85 30.05 -12.28
C THR A 211 -12.33 30.01 -12.45
N ARG A 212 -11.68 28.88 -12.15
CA ARG A 212 -10.37 28.54 -12.73
C ARG A 212 -10.32 27.06 -13.12
N ARG A 213 -10.08 26.82 -14.41
CA ARG A 213 -9.80 25.50 -15.00
C ARG A 213 -8.45 24.96 -14.48
N PRO A 214 -8.32 23.66 -14.17
CA PRO A 214 -7.00 23.05 -14.01
C PRO A 214 -6.42 22.70 -15.39
N ARG A 215 -5.16 23.11 -15.60
CA ARG A 215 -4.32 22.67 -16.72
C ARG A 215 -3.99 21.19 -16.55
N THR A 216 -4.22 20.42 -17.60
CA THR A 216 -3.82 19.01 -17.71
C THR A 216 -2.29 18.91 -17.73
N ARG A 217 -1.74 18.19 -16.74
CA ARG A 217 -0.32 17.83 -16.68
C ARG A 217 -0.15 16.47 -17.35
N VAL A 218 0.78 16.38 -18.30
CA VAL A 218 1.11 15.15 -19.02
C VAL A 218 1.60 14.11 -18.01
N ARG A 219 0.95 12.94 -18.00
CA ARG A 219 1.30 11.77 -17.18
C ARG A 219 2.38 10.97 -17.90
N GLU A 220 3.58 10.92 -17.35
CA GLU A 220 4.56 9.90 -17.72
C GLU A 220 4.28 8.65 -16.89
N SER A 221 3.51 7.74 -17.46
CA SER A 221 3.30 6.39 -16.93
C SER A 221 4.30 5.45 -17.58
N VAL A 222 5.20 4.87 -16.79
CA VAL A 222 6.11 3.82 -17.28
C VAL A 222 5.55 2.47 -16.83
N ALA A 223 4.91 1.75 -17.76
CA ALA A 223 4.59 0.34 -17.55
C ALA A 223 5.78 -0.49 -18.05
N ILE A 224 6.51 -1.13 -17.13
CA ILE A 224 7.63 -2.00 -17.50
C ILE A 224 7.17 -3.45 -17.35
N GLN A 225 6.89 -4.08 -18.48
CA GLN A 225 6.66 -5.52 -18.56
C GLN A 225 8.02 -6.21 -18.68
N ILE A 226 8.62 -6.61 -17.54
CA ILE A 226 9.86 -7.40 -17.53
C ILE A 226 9.49 -8.88 -17.62
N GLN A 227 9.37 -9.39 -18.85
CA GLN A 227 9.17 -10.82 -19.08
C GLN A 227 10.53 -11.52 -19.15
N LYS A 228 11.12 -11.83 -17.99
CA LYS A 228 12.35 -12.64 -17.89
C LYS A 228 11.98 -13.98 -17.25
N GLN A 229 12.04 -15.06 -18.03
CA GLN A 229 11.94 -16.41 -17.50
C GLN A 229 13.23 -16.69 -16.72
N TRP A 230 13.12 -16.80 -15.40
CA TRP A 230 14.18 -17.36 -14.57
C TRP A 230 14.12 -18.88 -14.72
N GLY A 231 14.90 -19.39 -15.67
CA GLY A 231 15.09 -20.82 -15.85
C GLY A 231 15.89 -21.37 -14.69
N PHE A 232 15.22 -22.12 -13.79
CA PHE A 232 15.92 -23.12 -13.00
C PHE A 232 16.29 -24.24 -13.97
N ASP A 233 17.50 -24.17 -14.53
CA ASP A 233 18.04 -25.30 -15.26
C ASP A 233 18.23 -26.48 -14.29
N ARG A 234 17.58 -27.57 -14.68
CA ARG A 234 17.62 -28.94 -14.18
C ARG A 234 18.85 -29.30 -13.33
N TYR A 235 18.61 -29.79 -12.12
CA TYR A 235 19.35 -30.93 -11.59
C TYR A 235 18.40 -32.11 -11.42
N SER A 236 18.30 -32.89 -12.49
CA SER A 236 18.05 -34.32 -12.41
C SER A 236 19.34 -34.99 -11.94
N ALA A 237 19.26 -35.68 -10.79
CA ALA A 237 20.06 -36.83 -10.44
C ALA A 237 19.17 -37.79 -9.65
#